data_AF-A0A0A9ZEE8-F1
#
_entry.id   AF-A0A0A9ZEE8-F1
#
_cell.length_a   1.000
_cell.length_b   1.000
_cell.length_c   1.000
_cell.angle_alpha   90.00
_cell.angle_beta   90.00
_cell.angle_gamma   90.00
#
_symmetry.space_group_name_H-M   'P 1'
#
loop_
_entity.id
_entity.type
_entity.pdbx_description
1 polymer ?
#
loop_
_entity_poly.entity_id
_entity_poly.type
_entity_poly.pdbx_seq_one_letter_code
_entity_poly.pdbx_strand_id
1 'polypeptide(L)'
;MSKRKAPSADNVNHDFCEFLIELADFEKNVSRNIHKHSAYRKAANVLATHPTRIKSGDEARKLNGIGAKIAEKIDEFLQTGKLRKLDNIRNDDTSKAVNEMTRVTGIGPAKAQELVRAGIKTIEDLEKNKDKLTHHQLIGLKYVTDFEQKIPRSEIEEIEAVIRKEL
;
A
#
# COMPACT_ATOMS: atom_id res chain seq x y z
N MET A 1 -9.83 -11.04 -18.26
CA MET A 1 -9.77 -10.70 -16.82
C MET A 1 -8.41 -11.12 -16.28
N SER A 2 -7.46 -10.18 -16.17
CA SER A 2 -6.08 -10.50 -15.75
C SER A 2 -6.06 -10.84 -14.27
N LYS A 3 -5.69 -12.09 -13.95
CA LYS A 3 -5.53 -12.57 -12.57
C LYS A 3 -4.42 -11.76 -11.92
N ARG A 4 -4.77 -10.82 -11.04
CA ARG A 4 -3.81 -10.04 -10.25
C ARG A 4 -3.11 -10.99 -9.29
N LYS A 5 -1.97 -11.53 -9.69
CA LYS A 5 -1.08 -12.30 -8.83
C LYS A 5 -0.41 -11.29 -7.89
N ALA A 6 -0.58 -11.43 -6.58
CA ALA A 6 0.23 -10.67 -5.62
C ALA A 6 1.71 -10.95 -5.95
N PRO A 7 2.61 -9.95 -5.84
CA PRO A 7 4.03 -10.20 -5.99
C PRO A 7 4.44 -11.25 -4.97
N SER A 8 4.74 -12.47 -5.44
CA SER A 8 5.29 -13.54 -4.61
C SER A 8 6.71 -13.16 -4.22
N ALA A 9 7.16 -13.58 -3.03
CA ALA A 9 8.54 -13.37 -2.57
C ALA A 9 9.60 -13.96 -3.51
N ASP A 10 9.23 -14.89 -4.41
CA ASP A 10 10.06 -15.44 -5.50
C ASP A 10 10.26 -14.50 -6.72
N ASN A 11 9.85 -13.23 -6.61
CA ASN A 11 10.02 -12.25 -7.68
C ASN A 11 11.46 -11.68 -7.69
N VAL A 12 12.16 -11.81 -8.83
CA VAL A 12 13.52 -11.27 -9.06
C VAL A 12 13.63 -9.74 -8.97
N ASN A 13 12.51 -9.04 -9.08
CA ASN A 13 12.33 -7.58 -9.02
C ASN A 13 11.50 -7.16 -7.80
N HIS A 14 11.51 -7.93 -6.71
CA HIS A 14 10.67 -7.68 -5.53
C HIS A 14 10.97 -6.33 -4.87
N ASP A 15 12.24 -5.97 -4.76
CA ASP A 15 12.74 -4.68 -4.27
C ASP A 15 12.14 -3.49 -5.01
N PHE A 16 12.08 -3.56 -6.34
CA PHE A 16 11.44 -2.50 -7.12
C PHE A 16 9.94 -2.42 -6.87
N CYS A 17 9.29 -3.57 -6.73
CA CYS A 17 7.85 -3.63 -6.47
C CYS A 17 7.51 -3.03 -5.10
N GLU A 18 8.31 -3.29 -4.08
CA GLU A 18 8.10 -2.80 -2.72
C GLU A 18 8.10 -1.27 -2.67
N PHE A 19 9.16 -0.62 -3.18
CA PHE A 19 9.23 0.83 -3.13
C PHE A 19 8.17 1.50 -4.03
N LEU A 20 7.81 0.88 -5.17
CA LEU A 20 6.76 1.40 -6.05
C LEU A 20 5.38 1.30 -5.39
N ILE A 21 5.11 0.23 -4.63
CA ILE A 21 3.86 0.09 -3.88
C ILE A 21 3.81 1.15 -2.77
N GLU A 22 4.89 1.37 -2.04
CA GLU A 22 4.95 2.40 -1.00
C GLU A 22 4.73 3.80 -1.57
N LEU A 23 5.34 4.13 -2.71
CA LEU A 23 5.06 5.38 -3.43
C LEU A 23 3.61 5.47 -3.89
N ALA A 24 3.01 4.36 -4.34
CA ALA A 24 1.61 4.34 -4.74
C ALA A 24 0.69 4.66 -3.56
N ASP A 25 0.95 4.07 -2.40
CA ASP A 25 0.15 4.27 -1.20
C ASP A 25 0.32 5.70 -0.65
N PHE A 26 1.54 6.25 -0.69
CA PHE A 26 1.76 7.67 -0.39
C PHE A 26 0.97 8.60 -1.31
N GLU A 27 1.01 8.38 -2.63
CA GLU A 27 0.31 9.26 -3.57
C GLU A 27 -1.21 9.17 -3.39
N LYS A 28 -1.75 8.02 -2.95
CA LYS A 28 -3.17 7.84 -2.60
C LYS A 28 -3.51 8.51 -1.26
N ASN A 29 -2.74 8.24 -0.21
CA ASN A 29 -3.07 8.61 1.16
C ASN A 29 -2.73 10.06 1.48
N VAL A 30 -1.60 10.55 0.98
CA VAL A 30 -1.10 11.90 1.29
C VAL A 30 -1.43 12.86 0.17
N SER A 31 -1.02 12.54 -1.06
CA SER A 31 -1.20 13.44 -2.22
C SER A 31 -2.59 13.36 -2.88
N ARG A 32 -3.43 12.40 -2.48
CA ARG A 32 -4.76 12.12 -3.05
C ARG A 32 -4.78 12.00 -4.58
N ASN A 33 -3.66 11.59 -5.18
CA ASN A 33 -3.48 11.47 -6.62
C ASN A 33 -3.70 10.02 -7.07
N ILE A 34 -4.96 9.71 -7.40
CA ILE A 34 -5.38 8.35 -7.79
C ILE A 34 -4.70 7.91 -9.09
N HIS A 35 -4.48 8.81 -10.04
CA HIS A 35 -3.83 8.48 -11.31
C HIS A 35 -2.37 8.04 -11.11
N LYS A 36 -1.62 8.75 -10.25
CA LYS A 36 -0.26 8.35 -9.89
C LYS A 36 -0.24 7.04 -9.10
N HIS A 37 -1.17 6.86 -8.16
CA HIS A 37 -1.33 5.60 -7.44
C HIS A 37 -1.51 4.42 -8.42
N SER A 38 -2.43 4.55 -9.38
CA SER A 38 -2.66 3.52 -10.40
C SER A 38 -1.44 3.28 -11.29
N ALA A 39 -0.70 4.33 -11.65
CA ALA A 39 0.50 4.21 -12.46
C ALA A 39 1.60 3.42 -11.73
N TYR A 40 1.89 3.76 -10.47
CA TYR A 40 2.89 3.04 -9.68
C TYR A 40 2.50 1.57 -9.43
N ARG A 41 1.22 1.29 -9.11
CA ARG A 41 0.75 -0.10 -8.99
C ARG A 41 0.82 -0.87 -10.31
N LYS A 42 0.54 -0.22 -11.44
CA LYS A 42 0.68 -0.86 -12.76
C LYS A 42 2.15 -1.20 -13.03
N ALA A 43 3.07 -0.29 -12.75
CA ALA A 43 4.51 -0.53 -12.89
C ALA A 43 4.99 -1.69 -11.99
N ALA A 44 4.59 -1.71 -10.71
CA ALA A 44 4.95 -2.78 -9.79
C ALA A 44 4.43 -4.15 -10.27
N ASN A 45 3.19 -4.23 -10.76
CA ASN A 45 2.66 -5.48 -11.32
C ASN A 45 3.43 -5.96 -12.54
N VAL A 46 3.79 -5.04 -13.43
CA VAL A 46 4.55 -5.37 -14.65
C VAL A 46 5.93 -5.92 -14.28
N LEU A 47 6.63 -5.29 -13.33
CA LEU A 47 7.92 -5.76 -12.83
C LEU A 47 7.81 -7.10 -12.11
N ALA A 48 6.74 -7.32 -11.35
CA ALA A 48 6.50 -8.58 -10.65
C ALA A 48 6.24 -9.77 -11.60
N THR A 49 5.71 -9.50 -12.80
CA THR A 49 5.52 -10.52 -13.84
C THR A 49 6.73 -10.70 -14.76
N HIS A 50 7.72 -9.82 -14.67
CA HIS A 50 8.87 -9.85 -15.56
C HIS A 50 9.86 -10.95 -15.10
N PRO A 51 10.24 -11.90 -15.98
CA PRO A 51 11.01 -13.08 -15.57
C PRO A 51 12.48 -12.79 -15.25
N THR A 52 13.02 -11.67 -15.73
CA THR A 52 14.42 -11.29 -15.59
C THR A 52 14.58 -10.09 -14.66
N ARG A 53 15.74 -10.00 -13.99
CA ARG A 53 16.06 -8.83 -13.15
C ARG A 53 16.38 -7.64 -14.05
N ILE A 54 15.68 -6.54 -13.85
CA ILE A 54 15.92 -5.29 -14.57
C ILE A 54 17.27 -4.71 -14.18
N LYS A 55 18.07 -4.31 -15.18
CA LYS A 55 19.43 -3.77 -14.98
C LYS A 55 19.53 -2.27 -15.23
N SER A 56 18.53 -1.66 -15.85
CA SER A 56 18.47 -0.22 -16.07
C SER A 56 17.03 0.29 -16.20
N GLY A 57 16.82 1.57 -15.94
CA GLY A 57 15.56 2.27 -16.16
C GLY A 57 15.15 2.27 -17.63
N ASP A 58 16.11 2.29 -18.57
CA ASP A 58 15.82 2.16 -20.01
C ASP A 58 15.21 0.81 -20.37
N GLU A 59 15.68 -0.28 -19.73
CA GLU A 59 15.07 -1.60 -19.87
C GLU A 59 13.66 -1.60 -19.28
N ALA A 60 13.48 -1.01 -18.10
CA ALA A 60 12.17 -0.86 -17.47
C ALA A 60 11.19 -0.06 -18.36
N ARG A 61 11.65 1.01 -18.99
CA ARG A 61 10.85 1.91 -19.82
C ARG A 61 10.26 1.24 -21.07
N LYS A 62 10.88 0.15 -21.55
CA LYS A 62 10.33 -0.65 -22.65
C LYS A 62 9.07 -1.42 -22.25
N LEU A 63 8.83 -1.59 -20.95
CA LEU A 63 7.67 -2.30 -20.45
C LEU A 63 6.42 -1.41 -20.40
N ASN A 64 5.30 -1.95 -20.89
CA ASN A 64 4.02 -1.25 -20.96
C ASN A 64 3.49 -0.87 -19.57
N GLY A 65 3.56 0.42 -19.23
CA GLY A 65 3.13 0.95 -17.93
C GLY A 65 4.23 1.60 -17.12
N ILE A 66 5.48 1.58 -17.61
CA ILE A 66 6.62 2.26 -16.99
C ILE A 66 6.99 3.48 -17.83
N GLY A 67 6.84 4.67 -17.26
CA GLY A 67 7.24 5.93 -17.90
C GLY A 67 8.64 6.40 -17.48
N ALA A 68 9.12 7.48 -18.10
CA ALA A 68 10.44 8.06 -17.83
C ALA A 68 10.69 8.32 -16.33
N LYS A 69 9.73 8.91 -15.62
CA LYS A 69 9.87 9.21 -14.17
C LYS A 69 9.95 7.98 -13.27
N ILE A 70 9.43 6.84 -13.71
CA ILE A 70 9.50 5.57 -12.97
C ILE A 70 10.84 4.89 -13.30
N ALA A 71 11.23 4.89 -14.57
CA ALA A 71 12.54 4.44 -15.01
C ALA A 71 13.68 5.16 -14.28
N GLU A 72 13.63 6.49 -14.17
CA GLU A 72 14.60 7.29 -13.41
C GLU A 72 14.71 6.86 -11.94
N LYS A 73 13.62 6.42 -11.31
CA LYS A 73 13.62 5.95 -9.91
C LYS A 73 14.24 4.56 -9.79
N ILE A 74 14.00 3.72 -10.79
CA ILE A 74 14.63 2.40 -10.86
C ILE A 74 16.15 2.59 -11.03
N ASP A 75 16.59 3.53 -11.87
CA ASP A 75 18.01 3.88 -12.00
C ASP A 75 18.60 4.46 -10.71
N GLU A 76 17.91 5.40 -10.06
CA GLU A 76 18.35 5.95 -8.76
C GLU A 76 18.52 4.84 -7.72
N PHE A 77 17.55 3.92 -7.64
CA PHE A 77 17.58 2.81 -6.71
C PHE A 77 18.69 1.81 -7.05
N LEU A 78 18.92 1.51 -8.33
CA LEU A 78 20.02 0.66 -8.77
C LEU A 78 21.40 1.23 -8.45
N GLN A 79 21.56 2.56 -8.53
CA GLN A 79 22.83 3.24 -8.25
C GLN A 79 23.10 3.42 -6.76
N THR A 80 22.07 3.77 -5.98
CA THR A 80 22.23 4.21 -4.58
C THR A 80 21.70 3.22 -3.55
N GLY A 81 20.92 2.23 -3.99
CA GLY A 81 20.19 1.30 -3.11
C GLY A 81 19.03 1.94 -2.34
N LYS A 82 18.75 3.22 -2.55
CA LYS A 82 17.73 3.99 -1.82
C LYS A 82 17.01 4.94 -2.77
N LEU A 83 15.93 5.55 -2.28
CA LEU A 83 15.19 6.55 -3.03
C LEU A 83 14.99 7.78 -2.17
N ARG A 84 15.60 8.91 -2.54
CA ARG A 84 15.59 10.13 -1.70
C ARG A 84 14.17 10.61 -1.39
N LYS A 85 13.28 10.52 -2.37
CA LYS A 85 11.86 10.90 -2.18
C LYS A 85 11.20 10.05 -1.10
N LEU A 86 11.52 8.77 -1.07
CA LEU A 86 10.90 7.80 -0.17
C LEU A 86 11.46 7.94 1.25
N ASP A 87 12.76 8.21 1.39
CA ASP A 87 13.37 8.59 2.67
C ASP A 87 12.73 9.86 3.25
N ASN A 88 12.48 10.87 2.42
CA ASN A 88 11.80 12.10 2.87
C ASN A 88 10.36 11.81 3.33
N ILE A 89 9.62 10.95 2.61
CA ILE A 89 8.26 10.53 2.98
C ILE A 89 8.27 9.77 4.31
N ARG A 90 9.22 8.85 4.49
CA ARG A 90 9.40 8.08 5.73
C ARG A 90 9.78 8.98 6.91
N ASN A 91 10.40 10.13 6.67
CA ASN A 91 10.76 11.08 7.73
C ASN A 91 9.68 12.12 8.02
N ASP A 92 8.63 12.23 7.20
CA ASP A 92 7.54 13.18 7.43
C ASP A 92 6.51 12.63 8.42
N ASP A 93 6.39 13.28 9.58
CA ASP A 93 5.48 12.89 10.65
C ASP A 93 4.01 12.96 10.23
N THR A 94 3.66 13.89 9.34
CA THR A 94 2.29 14.01 8.83
C THR A 94 1.94 12.79 7.98
N SER A 95 2.84 12.38 7.10
CA SER A 95 2.68 11.20 6.24
C SER A 95 2.60 9.91 7.05
N LYS A 96 3.43 9.76 8.08
CA LYS A 96 3.34 8.65 9.03
C LYS A 96 1.96 8.58 9.70
N ALA A 97 1.51 9.69 10.27
CA ALA A 97 0.23 9.75 10.96
C ALA A 97 -0.94 9.46 10.01
N VAL A 98 -0.93 10.03 8.80
CA VAL A 98 -1.96 9.75 7.79
C VAL A 98 -1.97 8.27 7.40
N ASN A 99 -0.82 7.67 7.15
CA ASN A 99 -0.73 6.25 6.81
C ASN A 99 -1.23 5.37 7.96
N GLU A 100 -0.87 5.69 9.20
CA GLU A 100 -1.32 4.99 10.40
C GLU A 100 -2.85 4.99 10.50
N MET A 101 -3.48 6.17 10.34
CA MET A 101 -4.94 6.29 10.38
C MET A 101 -5.63 5.49 9.27
N THR A 102 -5.04 5.41 8.07
CA THR A 102 -5.62 4.66 6.95
C THR A 102 -5.52 3.14 7.07
N ARG A 103 -4.83 2.60 8.08
CA ARG A 103 -4.85 1.17 8.41
C ARG A 103 -6.22 0.72 8.92
N VAL A 104 -6.93 1.62 9.59
CA VAL A 104 -8.27 1.36 10.13
C VAL A 104 -9.30 1.37 9.01
N THR A 105 -10.00 0.24 8.81
CA THR A 105 -11.07 0.16 7.81
C THR A 105 -12.17 1.18 8.11
N GLY A 106 -12.64 1.87 7.07
CA GLY A 106 -13.56 3.01 7.18
C GLY A 106 -12.86 4.38 7.33
N ILE A 107 -11.54 4.44 7.56
CA ILE A 107 -10.78 5.69 7.54
C ILE A 107 -10.04 5.83 6.20
N GLY A 108 -10.56 6.70 5.33
CA GLY A 108 -9.91 7.05 4.07
C GLY A 108 -8.95 8.25 4.19
N PRO A 109 -8.20 8.58 3.12
CA PRO A 109 -7.22 9.68 3.11
C PRO A 109 -7.77 11.03 3.59
N ALA A 110 -9.00 11.37 3.21
CA ALA A 110 -9.63 12.62 3.61
C ALA A 110 -9.88 12.67 5.13
N LYS A 111 -10.41 11.60 5.71
CA LYS A 111 -10.68 11.52 7.15
C LYS A 111 -9.39 11.40 7.96
N ALA A 112 -8.40 10.65 7.45
CA ALA A 112 -7.07 10.58 8.05
C ALA A 112 -6.42 11.97 8.18
N GLN A 113 -6.45 12.79 7.12
CA GLN A 113 -5.93 14.16 7.18
C GLN A 113 -6.69 15.06 8.16
N GLU A 114 -8.02 14.91 8.23
CA GLU A 114 -8.86 15.63 9.20
C GLU A 114 -8.47 15.27 10.65
N LEU A 115 -8.31 13.99 10.96
CA LEU A 115 -7.90 13.49 12.27
C LEU A 115 -6.50 13.98 12.65
N VAL A 116 -5.55 13.92 11.72
CA VAL A 116 -4.18 14.41 11.95
C VAL A 116 -4.15 15.91 12.22
N ARG A 117 -4.97 16.71 11.50
CA ARG A 117 -5.13 18.15 11.77
C ARG A 117 -5.78 18.43 13.13
N ALA A 118 -6.65 17.53 13.59
CA ALA A 118 -7.24 17.57 14.92
C ALA A 118 -6.28 17.07 16.03
N GLY A 119 -5.03 16.74 15.68
CA GLY A 119 -4.00 16.28 16.62
C GLY A 119 -4.03 14.78 16.92
N ILE A 120 -4.93 14.02 16.29
CA ILE A 120 -5.05 12.56 16.45
C ILE A 120 -4.08 11.92 15.46
N LYS A 121 -2.98 11.35 15.96
CA LYS A 121 -1.89 10.86 15.11
C LYS A 121 -1.60 9.37 15.28
N THR A 122 -2.10 8.73 16.33
CA THR A 122 -1.87 7.32 16.60
C THR A 122 -3.16 6.53 16.81
N ILE A 123 -3.08 5.20 16.72
CA ILE A 123 -4.23 4.32 16.96
C ILE A 123 -4.73 4.47 18.40
N GLU A 124 -3.83 4.70 19.36
CA GLU A 124 -4.19 4.99 20.74
C GLU A 124 -4.95 6.31 20.90
N ASP A 125 -4.64 7.32 20.07
CA ASP A 125 -5.40 8.56 20.04
C ASP A 125 -6.82 8.32 19.49
N LEU A 126 -6.98 7.44 18.50
CA LEU A 126 -8.31 7.04 18.01
C LEU A 126 -9.13 6.36 19.10
N GLU A 127 -8.49 5.49 19.89
CA GLU A 127 -9.13 4.77 20.99
C GLU A 127 -9.64 5.71 22.09
N LYS A 128 -8.97 6.86 22.28
CA LYS A 128 -9.41 7.93 23.20
C LYS A 128 -10.47 8.87 22.60
N ASN A 129 -10.65 8.87 21.28
CA ASN A 129 -11.53 9.79 20.55
C ASN A 129 -12.61 9.03 19.75
N LYS A 130 -13.15 7.95 20.32
CA LYS A 130 -14.16 7.09 19.69
C LYS A 130 -15.45 7.83 19.31
N ASP A 131 -15.77 8.91 20.01
CA ASP A 131 -16.91 9.79 19.73
C ASP A 131 -16.84 10.45 18.35
N LYS A 132 -15.64 10.60 17.79
CA LYS A 132 -15.41 11.20 16.47
C LYS A 132 -15.48 10.18 15.32
N LEU A 133 -15.72 8.91 15.65
CA LEU A 133 -15.69 7.79 14.70
C LEU A 133 -17.10 7.28 14.40
N THR A 134 -17.32 6.91 13.15
CA THR A 134 -18.54 6.24 12.70
C THR A 134 -18.56 4.78 13.17
N HIS A 135 -19.73 4.14 13.12
CA HIS A 135 -19.87 2.71 13.49
C HIS A 135 -18.88 1.80 12.74
N HIS A 136 -18.71 1.99 11.42
CA HIS A 136 -17.73 1.22 10.64
C HIS A 136 -16.30 1.45 11.14
N GLN A 137 -15.92 2.70 11.39
CA GLN A 137 -14.58 3.04 11.90
C GLN A 137 -14.31 2.46 13.29
N LEU A 138 -15.33 2.39 14.15
CA LEU A 138 -15.22 1.76 15.47
C LEU A 138 -14.97 0.25 15.37
N ILE A 139 -15.68 -0.44 14.47
CA ILE A 139 -15.41 -1.86 14.18
C ILE A 139 -14.01 -2.04 13.59
N GLY A 140 -13.63 -1.16 12.66
CA GLY A 140 -12.30 -1.18 12.06
C GLY A 140 -11.19 -0.96 13.06
N LEU A 141 -11.38 -0.08 14.04
CA LEU A 141 -10.43 0.19 15.10
C LEU A 141 -10.33 -1.02 16.04
N LYS A 142 -11.46 -1.62 16.40
CA LYS A 142 -11.52 -2.80 17.28
C LYS A 142 -10.78 -4.01 16.71
N TYR A 143 -10.88 -4.25 15.42
CA TYR A 143 -10.31 -5.42 14.75
C TYR A 143 -9.15 -5.09 13.82
N VAL A 144 -8.48 -3.95 14.01
CA VAL A 144 -7.38 -3.50 13.13
C VAL A 144 -6.28 -4.56 13.02
N THR A 145 -5.88 -5.15 14.16
CA THR A 145 -4.85 -6.20 14.21
C THR A 145 -5.28 -7.46 13.50
N ASP A 146 -6.54 -7.86 13.63
CA ASP A 146 -7.06 -9.08 13.00
C ASP A 146 -7.21 -8.90 11.49
N PHE A 147 -7.66 -7.73 11.04
CA PHE A 147 -7.80 -7.41 9.61
C PHE A 147 -6.46 -7.27 8.87
N GLU A 148 -5.36 -7.04 9.57
CA GLU A 148 -4.02 -7.01 8.99
C GLU A 148 -3.41 -8.42 8.81
N GLN A 149 -3.96 -9.43 9.49
CA GLN A 149 -3.49 -10.80 9.36
C GLN A 149 -3.90 -11.38 8.00
N LYS A 150 -3.00 -12.15 7.39
CA LYS A 150 -3.33 -12.92 6.18
C LYS A 150 -4.13 -14.14 6.59
N ILE A 151 -5.28 -14.35 5.96
CA ILE A 151 -6.11 -15.54 6.17
C ILE A 151 -5.47 -16.72 5.42
N PRO A 152 -5.03 -17.79 6.12
CA PRO A 152 -4.51 -19.01 5.50
C PRO A 152 -5.57 -19.70 4.64
N ARG A 153 -5.13 -20.45 3.62
CA ARG A 153 -6.06 -21.19 2.74
C ARG A 153 -6.89 -22.23 3.50
N SER A 154 -6.31 -22.89 4.50
CA SER A 154 -7.02 -23.85 5.35
C SER A 154 -8.19 -23.22 6.11
N GLU A 155 -8.00 -22.00 6.64
CA GLU A 155 -9.06 -21.28 7.34
C GLU A 155 -10.21 -20.90 6.39
N ILE A 156 -9.89 -20.53 5.14
CA ILE A 156 -10.91 -20.27 4.11
C ILE A 156 -11.74 -21.51 3.80
N GLU A 157 -11.11 -22.69 3.74
CA GLU A 157 -11.81 -23.96 3.50
C GLU A 157 -12.77 -24.31 4.65
N GLU A 158 -12.36 -24.05 5.89
CA GLU A 158 -13.22 -24.21 7.07
C GLU A 158 -14.41 -23.23 7.04
N ILE A 159 -14.17 -21.96 6.76
CA ILE A 159 -15.22 -20.93 6.61
C ILE A 159 -16.21 -21.33 5.50
N GLU A 160 -15.71 -21.81 4.36
CA GLU A 160 -16.55 -22.28 3.26
C GLU A 160 -17.47 -23.42 3.69
N ALA A 161 -16.95 -24.40 4.45
CA ALA A 161 -17.74 -25.51 4.96
C ALA A 161 -18.83 -25.07 5.93
N VAL A 162 -18.59 -24.05 6.76
CA VAL A 162 -19.60 -23.46 7.65
C VAL A 162 -20.69 -22.76 6.83
N ILE A 163 -20.31 -21.88 5.90
CA ILE A 163 -21.28 -21.13 5.07
C ILE A 163 -22.17 -22.08 4.27
N ARG A 164 -21.61 -23.16 3.70
CA ARG A 164 -22.38 -24.15 2.93
C ARG A 164 -23.39 -24.95 3.76
N LYS A 165 -23.22 -25.04 5.08
CA LYS A 165 -24.17 -25.72 5.98
C LYS A 165 -25.37 -24.83 6.33
N GLU A 166 -25.18 -23.52 6.29
CA GLU A 166 -26.19 -22.51 6.63
C GLU A 166 -26.94 -21.98 5.39
N LEU A 167 -26.56 -22.44 4.19
CA LEU A 167 -27.21 -22.16 2.90
C LEU A 167 -28.21 -23.26 2.54
#